data_AF-A0AAW8KYC4-F1
#
_entry.id   AF-A0AAW8KYC4-F1
#
_cell.length_a   1.000
_cell.length_b   1.000
_cell.length_c   1.000
_cell.angle_alpha   90.00
_cell.angle_beta   90.00
_cell.angle_gamma   90.00
#
_symmetry.space_group_name_H-M   'P 1'
#
loop_
_entity.id
_entity.type
_entity.pdbx_description
1 polymer ?
#
loop_
_entity_poly.entity_id
_entity_poly.type
_entity_poly.pdbx_seq_one_letter_code
_entity_poly.pdbx_strand_id
1 'polypeptide(L)'
;CRFYVDDTVPVLVQQRLKEKGAQVIQVADSQKQLSGLFWRFLVMDDPTIKRFLIRDADSIVSHREKAAVDVWLKSDKWFHLMRDNYSHTELI
;
A
#
# COMPACT_ATOMS: atom_id res chain seq x y z
N CYS A 1 -6.17 6.78 -0.04
CA CYS A 1 -4.80 6.23 -0.04
C CYS A 1 -4.19 6.41 1.35
N ARG A 2 -3.35 5.49 1.82
CA ARG A 2 -2.64 5.61 3.10
C ARG A 2 -1.15 5.70 2.84
N PHE A 3 -0.48 6.67 3.44
CA PHE A 3 0.97 6.88 3.36
C PHE A 3 1.56 6.76 4.76
N TYR A 4 2.64 6.00 4.86
CA TYR A 4 3.46 5.90 6.07
C TYR A 4 4.68 6.79 5.86
N VAL A 5 4.88 7.74 6.77
CA VAL A 5 5.91 8.77 6.67
C VAL A 5 6.68 8.84 7.99
N ASP A 6 7.90 9.35 7.93
CA ASP A 6 8.69 9.71 9.09
C ASP A 6 8.91 11.25 9.14
N ASP A 7 9.77 11.67 10.05
CA ASP A 7 10.09 13.07 10.30
C ASP A 7 10.90 13.72 9.17
N THR A 8 11.43 12.93 8.23
CA THR A 8 12.19 13.43 7.07
C THR A 8 11.28 13.93 5.96
N VAL A 9 10.01 13.53 5.95
CA VAL A 9 9.03 13.97 4.95
C VAL A 9 8.53 15.38 5.29
N PRO A 10 8.75 16.39 4.44
CA PRO A 10 8.39 17.77 4.76
C PRO A 10 6.90 17.93 5.10
N VAL A 11 6.61 18.76 6.12
CA VAL A 11 5.25 19.02 6.62
C VAL A 11 4.30 19.46 5.49
N LEU A 12 4.79 20.30 4.57
CA LEU A 12 4.02 20.75 3.41
C LEU A 12 3.57 19.60 2.51
N VAL A 13 4.41 18.57 2.33
CA VAL A 13 4.04 17.37 1.54
C VAL A 13 2.96 16.58 2.26
N GLN A 14 3.11 16.37 3.57
CA GLN A 14 2.11 15.68 4.39
C GLN A 14 0.75 16.40 4.36
N GLN A 15 0.74 17.73 4.43
CA GLN A 15 -0.48 18.54 4.33
C GLN A 15 -1.16 18.37 2.99
N ARG A 16 -0.42 18.49 1.87
CA ARG A 16 -0.95 18.29 0.52
C ARG A 16 -1.56 16.89 0.33
N LEU A 17 -0.96 15.86 0.93
CA LEU A 17 -1.53 14.50 0.90
C LEU A 17 -2.86 14.44 1.65
N LYS A 18 -2.91 14.99 2.87
CA LYS A 18 -4.15 15.05 3.68
C LYS A 18 -5.25 15.83 2.98
N GLU A 19 -4.95 16.98 2.38
CA GLU A 19 -5.88 17.81 1.61
C GLU A 19 -6.50 17.05 0.41
N LYS A 20 -5.76 16.10 -0.17
CA LYS A 20 -6.26 15.19 -1.22
C LYS A 20 -6.99 13.96 -0.67
N GLY A 21 -7.29 13.93 0.63
CA GLY A 21 -8.02 12.86 1.29
C GLY A 21 -7.17 11.63 1.62
N ALA A 22 -5.84 11.76 1.62
CA ALA A 22 -4.98 10.67 2.05
C ALA A 22 -4.90 10.56 3.58
N GLN A 23 -4.85 9.33 4.07
CA GLN A 23 -4.44 9.05 5.45
C GLN A 23 -2.92 9.12 5.50
N VAL A 24 -2.37 9.97 6.36
CA VAL A 24 -0.92 10.09 6.56
C VAL A 24 -0.61 9.65 7.98
N ILE A 25 0.11 8.54 8.10
CA ILE A 25 0.43 7.87 9.36
C ILE A 25 1.92 8.07 9.63
N GLN A 26 2.23 8.63 10.81
CA GLN A 26 3.61 8.71 11.29
C GLN A 26 4.05 7.34 11.77
N VAL A 27 5.20 6.86 11.29
CA VAL A 27 5.76 5.59 11.74
C VAL A 27 6.35 5.73 13.15
N ALA A 28 6.10 4.74 14.00
CA ALA A 28 6.68 4.68 15.34
C ALA A 28 8.20 4.41 15.27
N ASP A 29 8.94 4.76 16.32
CA ASP A 29 10.41 4.59 16.34
C ASP A 29 10.85 3.13 16.19
N SER A 30 10.03 2.17 16.64
CA SER A 30 10.25 0.74 16.40
C SER A 30 10.09 0.37 14.91
N GLN A 31 9.16 1.00 14.20
CA GLN A 31 8.93 0.78 12.77
C GLN A 31 10.01 1.45 11.92
N LYS A 32 10.61 2.55 12.39
CA LYS A 32 11.76 3.21 11.74
C LYS A 32 13.00 2.30 11.66
N GLN A 33 13.07 1.24 12.46
CA GLN A 33 14.13 0.22 12.36
C GLN A 33 13.99 -0.66 11.13
N LEU A 34 12.79 -0.74 10.55
CA LEU A 34 12.56 -1.42 9.28
C LEU A 34 12.92 -0.48 8.12
N SER A 35 13.41 -1.04 7.01
CA SER A 35 13.55 -0.27 5.78
C SER A 35 12.20 0.36 5.40
N GLY A 36 12.23 1.63 4.99
CA GLY A 36 11.03 2.39 4.61
C GLY A 36 10.19 1.72 3.51
N LEU A 37 10.83 0.87 2.70
CA LEU A 37 10.14 0.04 1.72
C LEU A 37 9.11 -0.90 2.34
N PHE A 38 9.32 -1.35 3.58
CA PHE A 38 8.41 -2.26 4.26
C PHE A 38 7.23 -1.56 4.95
N TRP A 39 7.24 -0.24 5.13
CA TRP A 39 6.16 0.45 5.83
C TRP A 39 4.82 0.33 5.11
N ARG A 40 4.83 0.13 3.78
CA ARG A 40 3.63 -0.16 2.99
C ARG A 40 2.83 -1.37 3.50
N PHE A 41 3.49 -2.30 4.19
CA PHE A 41 2.88 -3.52 4.75
C PHE A 41 2.26 -3.31 6.14
N LEU A 42 2.49 -2.17 6.80
CA LEU A 42 1.94 -1.91 8.14
C LEU A 42 0.40 -1.84 8.18
N VAL A 43 -0.24 -1.68 7.02
CA VAL A 43 -1.71 -1.70 6.92
C VAL A 43 -2.30 -3.07 7.25
N MET A 44 -1.50 -4.15 7.14
CA MET A 44 -1.94 -5.51 7.43
C MET A 44 -2.29 -5.73 8.90
N ASP A 45 -1.72 -4.93 9.81
CA ASP A 45 -1.94 -4.99 11.25
C ASP A 45 -3.06 -4.02 11.73
N ASP A 46 -3.73 -3.32 10.82
CA ASP A 46 -4.82 -2.41 11.17
C ASP A 46 -6.16 -3.18 11.26
N PRO A 47 -6.73 -3.39 12.46
CA PRO A 47 -7.96 -4.17 12.63
C PRO A 47 -9.20 -3.47 12.07
N THR A 48 -9.11 -2.18 11.73
CA THR A 48 -10.21 -1.42 11.13
C THR A 48 -10.29 -1.61 9.61
N ILE A 49 -9.25 -2.18 9.00
CA ILE A 49 -9.14 -2.36 7.55
C ILE A 49 -9.50 -3.79 7.16
N LYS A 50 -10.60 -3.94 6.43
CA LYS A 50 -11.05 -5.26 5.93
C LYS A 50 -10.28 -5.74 4.70
N ARG A 51 -9.87 -4.80 3.84
CA ARG A 51 -9.16 -5.06 2.58
C ARG A 51 -8.23 -3.90 2.29
N PHE A 52 -7.03 -4.20 1.81
CA PHE A 52 -6.03 -3.22 1.40
C PHE A 52 -5.38 -3.67 0.10
N LEU A 53 -4.81 -2.71 -0.64
CA LEU A 53 -3.98 -2.96 -1.80
C LEU A 53 -2.63 -2.31 -1.55
N ILE A 54 -1.56 -3.06 -1.78
CA ILE A 54 -0.18 -2.57 -1.65
C ILE A 54 0.36 -2.36 -3.07
N ARG A 55 0.78 -1.13 -3.36
CA ARG A 55 1.29 -0.71 -4.67
C ARG A 55 2.33 0.38 -4.48
N ASP A 56 3.27 0.49 -5.41
CA ASP A 56 4.10 1.68 -5.52
C ASP A 56 3.27 2.86 -6.04
N ALA A 57 3.56 4.06 -5.55
CA ALA A 57 2.78 5.27 -5.86
C ALA A 57 2.95 5.76 -7.31
N ASP A 58 4.01 5.32 -7.97
CA ASP A 58 4.35 5.59 -9.37
C ASP A 58 3.90 4.48 -10.33
N SER A 59 3.25 3.42 -9.83
CA SER A 59 2.68 2.36 -10.66
C SER A 59 1.45 2.84 -11.42
N ILE A 60 1.41 2.61 -12.73
CA ILE A 60 0.24 2.87 -13.58
C ILE A 60 -0.90 1.92 -13.18
N VAL A 61 -2.10 2.46 -13.01
CA VAL A 61 -3.31 1.65 -12.82
C VAL A 61 -3.87 1.24 -14.18
N SER A 62 -4.02 -0.06 -14.40
CA SER A 62 -4.50 -0.63 -15.66
C SER A 62 -5.90 -1.25 -15.54
N HIS A 63 -6.58 -1.37 -16.68
CA HIS A 63 -7.88 -2.08 -16.75
C HIS A 63 -7.76 -3.56 -16.36
N ARG A 64 -6.61 -4.19 -16.61
CA ARG A 64 -6.35 -5.59 -16.25
C ARG A 64 -6.32 -5.77 -14.73
N GLU A 65 -5.63 -4.88 -14.02
CA GLU A 65 -5.57 -4.92 -12.56
C GLU A 65 -6.93 -4.66 -11.94
N LYS A 66 -7.68 -3.69 -12.47
CA LYS A 66 -9.06 -3.47 -12.04
C LYS A 66 -9.90 -4.75 -12.19
N ALA A 67 -9.83 -5.41 -13.35
CA ALA A 67 -10.58 -6.64 -13.58
C ALA A 67 -10.19 -7.75 -12.61
N ALA A 68 -8.89 -7.94 -12.33
CA ALA A 68 -8.39 -8.92 -11.38
C ALA A 68 -8.86 -8.64 -9.94
N VAL A 69 -8.80 -7.38 -9.51
CA VAL A 69 -9.30 -6.93 -8.21
C VAL A 69 -10.82 -7.13 -8.11
N ASP A 70 -11.58 -6.79 -9.16
CA ASP A 70 -13.03 -6.97 -9.18
C ASP A 70 -13.44 -8.46 -9.08
N VAL A 71 -12.64 -9.36 -9.67
CA VAL A 71 -12.82 -10.82 -9.50
C VAL A 71 -12.50 -11.25 -8.07
N TRP A 72 -11.39 -10.79 -7.50
CA TRP A 72 -11.02 -11.10 -6.11
C TRP A 72 -12.08 -10.65 -5.11
N LEU A 73 -12.59 -9.42 -5.26
CA LEU A 73 -13.62 -8.86 -4.37
C LEU A 73 -14.93 -9.65 -4.38
N LYS A 74 -15.23 -10.36 -5.48
CA LYS A 74 -16.42 -11.23 -5.63
C LYS A 74 -16.17 -12.67 -5.20
N SER A 75 -14.92 -13.03 -4.89
CA SER A 75 -14.54 -14.39 -4.50
C SER A 75 -14.64 -14.61 -3.00
N ASP A 76 -14.46 -15.87 -2.59
CA ASP A 76 -14.31 -16.31 -1.20
C ASP A 76 -12.83 -16.31 -0.74
N LYS A 77 -11.91 -15.78 -1.55
CA LYS A 77 -10.47 -15.82 -1.29
C LYS A 77 -10.01 -14.66 -0.43
N TRP A 78 -9.13 -14.95 0.52
CA TRP A 78 -8.57 -13.98 1.46
C TRP A 78 -7.60 -13.00 0.77
N PHE A 79 -6.83 -13.48 -0.20
CA PHE A 79 -5.80 -12.71 -0.87
C PHE A 79 -5.85 -12.92 -2.39
N HIS A 80 -5.32 -11.94 -3.12
CA HIS A 80 -5.04 -12.03 -4.54
C HIS A 80 -3.66 -11.40 -4.80
N LEU A 81 -2.89 -12.03 -5.69
CA LEU A 81 -1.64 -11.50 -6.19
C LEU A 81 -1.67 -11.51 -7.73
N MET A 82 -1.13 -10.45 -8.33
CA MET A 82 -0.88 -10.36 -9.76
C MET A 82 0.62 -10.33 -10.01
N ARG A 83 1.12 -11.22 -10.88
CA ARG A 83 2.49 -11.21 -11.40
C ARG A 83 2.41 -10.98 -12.90
N ASP A 84 2.81 -9.80 -13.35
CA ASP A 84 2.60 -9.33 -14.71
C ASP A 84 3.91 -9.21 -15.53
N ASN A 85 5.06 -9.11 -14.86
CA ASN A 85 6.37 -9.14 -15.49
C ASN A 85 7.00 -10.55 -15.42
N TYR A 86 7.66 -10.98 -16.50
CA TYR A 86 8.32 -12.29 -16.62
C TYR A 86 9.44 -12.50 -15.60
N SER A 87 10.05 -11.44 -15.08
CA SER A 87 11.10 -11.51 -14.06
C SER A 87 10.56 -11.62 -12.63
N HIS A 88 9.24 -11.53 -12.40
CA HIS A 88 8.65 -11.64 -11.07
C HIS A 88 8.53 -13.12 -10.63
N THR A 89 9.67 -13.77 -10.43
CA THR A 89 9.78 -15.21 -10.13
C THR A 89 9.93 -15.55 -8.65
N GLU A 90 10.09 -14.56 -7.77
CA GLU A 90 10.35 -14.77 -6.34
C GLU A 90 9.26 -15.59 -5.64
N LEU A 91 9.68 -16.35 -4.61
CA LEU A 91 8.76 -17.08 -3.74
C LEU A 91 8.06 -16.08 -2.81
N ILE A 92 6.77 -16.33 -2.52
CA ILE A 92 6.00 -15.61 -1.50
C ILE A 92 6.05 -16.41 -0.21
#